data_AF-A0A352T6X0-F1
#
_entry.id   AF-A0A352T6X0-F1
#
_cell.length_a   1.000
_cell.length_b   1.000
_cell.length_c   1.000
_cell.angle_alpha   90.00
_cell.angle_beta   90.00
_cell.angle_gamma   90.00
#
_symmetry.space_group_name_H-M   'P 1'
#
loop_
_entity.id
_entity.type
_entity.pdbx_description
1 polymer ?
#
loop_
_entity_poly.entity_id
_entity_poly.type
_entity_poly.pdbx_seq_one_letter_code
_entity_poly.pdbx_strand_id
1 'polypeptide(L)'
;MYQCPCCGGRLIFDIPSQQLKCDHCSNSFNPYEISKEHDAQESVEYDVTVFRCPQCGGEILSTDNTAANFCSFCGASTILTSRVTKELKPGYIIPFSKTKQDCKRAYKSMMRYALFAPGELKDEKFIDGFRGIYMPYWTYYIAQKGPVCLKGSKSHRRGDYIYTDHYDITGDVDCYYKGLSYDASSSFDDGISEIIAPYDVKNMKEFTPSFLSGFYADTADVAADVYRMDAEAIAVDETYKHIKKTAHLGSVSLDSYQGNMERRLGTEVVSEDRALFPVWFLSYRNKDRVAYAIINGQTGKAVADLPVSLVKYFVGSALLAIPIFILLNLMFTIRPKVTLVVASFIALITIIMYVSELKKIYIKDKKLDDRGRMYAGSGLEENMSSMDKLKEDQKLADSIADAVEEGRNRKDKKKSLYKEKREISWTMKIAIIAVIFSGVVPMLYTLQFAAILYGGSTVSLGMGFPICVTCFAAGVILTVTNHKIFKNVSGKNISGNIGSLAAMLIAAVVLWFNPVSDIYYYAAVIVELIAIIYTVTDLIRYYNMLATRKLPQFDNYRGGDDNA
;
A
#
# COMPACT_ATOMS: atom_id res chain seq x y z
N MET A 1 -2.14 -32.00 18.24
CA MET A 1 -3.53 -31.84 18.71
C MET A 1 -3.56 -31.85 20.24
N TYR A 2 -4.29 -30.92 20.87
CA TYR A 2 -4.56 -30.91 22.31
C TYR A 2 -5.84 -31.68 22.61
N GLN A 3 -5.79 -32.63 23.55
CA GLN A 3 -6.90 -33.53 23.87
C GLN A 3 -7.55 -33.17 25.20
N CYS A 4 -8.87 -33.29 25.27
CA CYS A 4 -9.64 -33.02 26.47
C CYS A 4 -9.39 -34.12 27.53
N PRO A 5 -8.93 -33.77 28.75
CA PRO A 5 -8.70 -34.76 29.81
C PRO A 5 -9.96 -35.53 30.22
N CYS A 6 -11.15 -34.98 29.99
CA CYS A 6 -12.41 -35.59 30.40
C CYS A 6 -12.97 -36.61 29.39
N CYS A 7 -12.74 -36.41 28.08
CA CYS A 7 -13.39 -37.22 27.04
C CYS A 7 -12.51 -37.57 25.83
N GLY A 8 -11.25 -37.12 25.79
CA GLY A 8 -10.35 -37.32 24.65
C GLY A 8 -10.67 -36.50 23.40
N GLY A 9 -11.77 -35.72 23.40
CA GLY A 9 -12.15 -34.84 22.29
C GLY A 9 -11.14 -33.71 22.02
N ARG A 10 -11.27 -33.02 20.89
CA ARG A 10 -10.34 -31.94 20.51
C ARG A 10 -10.64 -30.68 21.31
N LEU A 11 -9.60 -30.06 21.84
CA LEU A 11 -9.69 -28.74 22.46
C LEU A 11 -9.44 -27.65 21.42
N ILE A 12 -10.28 -26.63 21.37
CA ILE A 12 -10.16 -25.48 20.47
C ILE A 12 -10.14 -24.20 21.31
N PHE A 13 -9.28 -23.24 20.97
CA PHE A 13 -9.29 -21.95 21.64
C PHE A 13 -10.57 -21.18 21.31
N ASP A 14 -11.39 -20.95 22.33
CA ASP A 14 -12.65 -20.22 22.23
C ASP A 14 -12.42 -18.73 22.54
N ILE A 15 -12.66 -17.89 21.52
CA ILE A 15 -12.38 -16.45 21.58
C ILE A 15 -13.21 -15.74 22.67
N PRO A 16 -14.53 -15.95 22.81
CA PRO A 16 -15.31 -15.26 23.83
C PRO A 16 -14.89 -15.59 25.26
N SER A 17 -14.63 -16.88 25.57
CA SER A 17 -14.24 -17.30 26.91
C SER A 17 -12.74 -17.13 27.20
N GLN A 18 -11.91 -16.96 26.16
CA GLN A 18 -10.44 -16.96 26.26
C GLN A 18 -9.89 -18.27 26.87
N GLN A 19 -10.61 -19.38 26.66
CA GLN A 19 -10.30 -20.70 27.20
C GLN A 19 -10.26 -21.76 26.09
N LEU A 20 -9.64 -22.90 26.37
CA LEU A 20 -9.71 -24.08 25.51
C LEU A 20 -11.02 -24.79 25.75
N LYS A 21 -11.91 -24.81 24.76
CA LYS A 21 -13.20 -25.49 24.83
C LYS A 21 -13.16 -26.81 24.06
N CYS A 22 -13.67 -27.87 24.67
CA CYS A 22 -13.82 -29.16 24.00
C CYS A 22 -14.98 -29.12 23.00
N ASP A 23 -14.73 -29.56 21.77
CA ASP A 23 -15.74 -29.65 20.70
C ASP A 23 -16.83 -30.70 20.98
N HIS A 24 -16.51 -31.72 21.78
CA HIS A 24 -17.40 -32.83 22.09
C HIS A 24 -18.17 -32.62 23.41
N CYS A 25 -17.47 -32.45 24.54
CA CYS A 25 -18.11 -32.37 25.86
C CYS A 25 -18.33 -30.94 26.38
N SER A 26 -17.90 -29.91 25.63
CA SER A 26 -18.04 -28.48 25.99
C SER A 26 -17.37 -28.01 27.28
N ASN A 27 -16.55 -28.84 27.96
CA ASN A 27 -15.72 -28.40 29.08
C ASN A 27 -14.68 -27.38 28.61
N SER A 28 -14.35 -26.43 29.49
CA SER A 28 -13.37 -25.38 29.24
C SER A 28 -12.18 -25.49 30.18
N PHE A 29 -10.99 -25.20 29.66
CA PHE A 29 -9.72 -25.28 30.38
C PHE A 29 -8.88 -24.04 30.14
N ASN A 30 -8.04 -23.68 31.11
CA ASN A 30 -7.08 -22.60 30.94
C ASN A 30 -6.01 -23.00 29.91
N PRO A 31 -5.67 -22.16 28.92
CA PRO A 31 -4.62 -22.45 27.94
C PRO A 31 -3.25 -22.82 28.54
N TYR A 32 -2.95 -22.36 29.76
CA TYR A 32 -1.69 -22.65 30.44
C TYR A 32 -1.69 -23.95 31.24
N GLU A 33 -2.85 -24.53 31.55
CA GLU A 33 -2.98 -25.74 32.36
C GLU A 33 -2.88 -27.03 31.52
N ILE A 34 -3.20 -26.94 30.22
CA ILE A 34 -3.15 -28.07 29.29
C ILE A 34 -1.83 -27.98 28.50
N SER A 35 -0.80 -28.71 28.93
CA SER A 35 0.43 -28.93 28.15
C SER A 35 0.40 -30.31 27.48
N LYS A 36 1.04 -30.45 26.32
CA LYS A 36 1.42 -31.79 25.84
C LYS A 36 2.56 -32.26 26.73
N GLU A 37 2.59 -33.55 27.06
CA GLU A 37 3.61 -34.18 27.92
C GLU A 37 5.06 -34.06 27.41
N HIS A 38 5.32 -33.35 26.29
CA HIS A 38 6.64 -33.09 25.70
C HIS A 38 6.98 -31.59 25.56
N ASP A 39 6.05 -30.68 25.87
CA ASP A 39 6.31 -29.23 25.91
C ASP A 39 6.87 -28.85 27.29
N ALA A 40 8.02 -29.43 27.68
CA ALA A 40 8.70 -29.05 28.91
C ALA A 40 8.94 -27.54 28.90
N GLN A 41 8.64 -26.85 30.02
CA GLN A 41 8.66 -25.39 30.18
C GLN A 41 9.99 -24.69 29.78
N GLU A 42 11.05 -25.43 29.47
CA GLU A 42 12.38 -24.94 29.10
C GLU A 42 12.78 -25.18 27.63
N SER A 43 11.95 -25.80 26.78
CA SER A 43 12.34 -25.99 25.37
C SER A 43 12.22 -24.68 24.58
N VAL A 44 13.33 -24.26 23.96
CA VAL A 44 13.41 -23.08 23.08
C VAL A 44 12.58 -23.26 21.80
N GLU A 45 12.31 -24.51 21.43
CA GLU A 45 11.55 -24.91 20.25
C GLU A 45 10.27 -25.65 20.66
N TYR A 46 9.28 -25.66 19.76
CA TYR A 46 8.04 -26.40 19.89
C TYR A 46 7.67 -27.13 18.59
N ASP A 47 6.98 -28.26 18.72
CA ASP A 47 6.59 -29.08 17.57
C ASP A 47 5.37 -28.47 16.84
N VAL A 48 5.53 -28.24 15.54
CA VAL A 48 4.47 -27.75 14.66
C VAL A 48 4.34 -28.61 13.41
N THR A 49 3.13 -28.65 12.86
CA THR A 49 2.90 -29.20 11.53
C THR A 49 2.92 -28.06 10.52
N VAL A 50 3.92 -28.09 9.64
CA VAL A 50 4.05 -27.16 8.50
C VAL A 50 3.27 -27.73 7.33
N PHE A 51 2.27 -26.99 6.87
CA PHE A 51 1.48 -27.29 5.70
C PHE A 51 1.93 -26.41 4.53
N ARG A 52 2.42 -27.04 3.47
CA ARG A 52 2.83 -26.34 2.25
C ARG A 52 1.80 -26.48 1.15
N CYS A 53 1.45 -25.38 0.53
CA CYS A 53 0.49 -25.37 -0.58
C CYS A 53 1.18 -25.77 -1.90
N PRO A 54 0.68 -26.78 -2.64
CA PRO A 54 1.27 -27.19 -3.91
C PRO A 54 1.04 -26.18 -5.05
N GLN A 55 0.01 -25.33 -4.96
CA GLN A 55 -0.30 -24.29 -5.96
C GLN A 55 0.59 -23.06 -5.82
N CYS A 56 0.75 -22.66 -4.57
CA CYS A 56 1.42 -21.46 -4.16
C CYS A 56 2.21 -21.91 -2.95
N GLY A 57 3.34 -22.61 -3.09
CA GLY A 57 4.31 -23.01 -2.05
C GLY A 57 4.50 -22.27 -0.71
N GLY A 58 3.71 -21.28 -0.33
CA GLY A 58 3.52 -20.74 1.01
C GLY A 58 3.19 -21.81 2.04
N GLU A 59 3.72 -21.58 3.23
CA GLU A 59 3.72 -22.50 4.35
C GLU A 59 2.84 -21.91 5.47
N ILE A 60 1.96 -22.72 6.03
CA ILE A 60 1.19 -22.36 7.23
C ILE A 60 1.46 -23.39 8.32
N LEU A 61 1.60 -22.91 9.55
CA LEU A 61 1.83 -23.70 10.73
C LEU A 61 0.50 -24.03 11.41
N SER A 62 0.39 -25.23 11.97
CA SER A 62 -0.66 -25.58 12.93
C SER A 62 -0.15 -26.55 13.98
N THR A 63 -0.77 -26.52 15.15
CA THR A 63 -0.56 -27.53 16.20
C THR A 63 -1.47 -28.76 16.02
N ASP A 64 -2.37 -28.70 15.05
CA ASP A 64 -3.28 -29.76 14.66
C ASP A 64 -2.76 -30.52 13.43
N ASN A 65 -2.92 -31.85 13.44
CA ASN A 65 -2.47 -32.71 12.35
C ASN A 65 -3.55 -32.84 11.25
N THR A 66 -4.61 -32.05 11.30
CA THR A 66 -5.70 -32.11 10.31
C THR A 66 -5.31 -31.32 9.08
N ALA A 67 -5.23 -32.00 7.92
CA ALA A 67 -4.94 -31.35 6.65
C ALA A 67 -5.91 -30.20 6.39
N ALA A 68 -5.39 -29.00 6.15
CA ALA A 68 -6.20 -27.90 5.66
C ALA A 68 -6.58 -28.23 4.20
N ASN A 69 -7.87 -28.24 3.89
CA ASN A 69 -8.38 -28.45 2.52
C ASN A 69 -8.38 -27.15 1.67
N PHE A 70 -7.74 -26.10 2.20
CA PHE A 70 -7.75 -24.76 1.62
C PHE A 70 -6.51 -23.96 2.03
N CYS A 71 -5.89 -23.28 1.08
CA CYS A 71 -4.74 -22.41 1.33
C CYS A 71 -5.20 -20.98 1.66
N SER A 72 -4.84 -20.48 2.84
CA SER A 72 -5.19 -19.12 3.27
C SER A 72 -4.58 -18.02 2.37
N PHE A 73 -3.39 -18.25 1.81
CA PHE A 73 -2.71 -17.30 0.95
C PHE A 73 -3.32 -17.22 -0.46
N CYS A 74 -3.34 -18.31 -1.23
CA CYS A 74 -3.83 -18.23 -2.62
C CYS A 74 -5.33 -18.48 -2.78
N GLY A 75 -6.01 -18.97 -1.74
CA GLY A 75 -7.41 -19.35 -1.82
C GLY A 75 -7.67 -20.67 -2.58
N ALA A 76 -6.64 -21.45 -2.89
CA ALA A 76 -6.81 -22.74 -3.57
C ALA A 76 -7.38 -23.79 -2.62
N SER A 77 -8.39 -24.54 -3.07
CA SER A 77 -8.85 -25.75 -2.37
C SER A 77 -7.98 -26.94 -2.78
N THR A 78 -6.95 -27.22 -1.99
CA THR A 78 -6.00 -28.28 -2.26
C THR A 78 -5.54 -28.92 -0.95
N ILE A 79 -5.15 -30.19 -1.01
CA ILE A 79 -4.59 -30.90 0.14
C ILE A 79 -3.16 -30.39 0.32
N LEU A 80 -2.92 -29.66 1.41
CA LEU A 80 -1.59 -29.16 1.73
C LEU A 80 -0.69 -30.32 2.17
N THR A 81 0.55 -30.35 1.69
CA THR A 81 1.54 -31.34 2.14
C THR A 81 2.02 -30.98 3.53
N SER A 82 1.87 -31.88 4.49
CA SER A 82 2.24 -31.65 5.88
C SER A 82 3.57 -32.31 6.24
N ARG A 83 4.42 -31.61 6.99
CA ARG A 83 5.57 -32.17 7.71
C ARG A 83 5.59 -31.67 9.14
N VAL A 84 6.04 -32.49 10.08
CA VAL A 84 6.29 -32.03 11.44
C VAL A 84 7.70 -31.46 11.50
N THR A 85 7.83 -30.25 12.04
CA THR A 85 9.12 -29.57 12.25
C THR A 85 9.15 -28.95 13.64
N LYS A 86 10.34 -28.58 14.08
CA LYS A 86 10.54 -27.76 15.27
C LYS A 86 10.73 -26.31 14.85
N GLU A 87 9.98 -25.43 15.48
CA GLU A 87 10.08 -23.98 15.28
C GLU A 87 10.47 -23.30 16.59
N LEU A 88 11.16 -22.18 16.49
CA LEU A 88 11.49 -21.35 17.66
C LEU A 88 10.21 -20.83 18.30
N LYS A 89 10.09 -21.03 19.62
CA LYS A 89 8.96 -20.59 20.41
C LYS A 89 8.92 -19.05 20.46
N PRO A 90 7.81 -18.40 20.05
CA PRO A 90 7.62 -16.97 20.29
C PRO A 90 7.62 -16.66 21.79
N GLY A 91 8.06 -15.47 22.18
CA GLY A 91 7.94 -15.02 23.58
C GLY A 91 6.50 -14.69 23.95
N TYR A 92 5.76 -14.07 23.01
CA TYR A 92 4.46 -13.50 23.28
C TYR A 92 3.39 -13.80 22.23
N ILE A 93 2.13 -13.62 22.62
CA ILE A 93 0.97 -13.72 21.74
C ILE A 93 -0.10 -12.70 22.15
N ILE A 94 -0.78 -12.14 21.16
CA ILE A 94 -2.05 -11.42 21.38
C ILE A 94 -3.18 -12.41 21.08
N PRO A 95 -3.95 -12.89 22.05
CA PRO A 95 -5.06 -13.79 21.77
C PRO A 95 -6.10 -13.13 20.85
N PHE A 96 -6.73 -13.92 19.97
CA PHE A 96 -7.89 -13.43 19.23
C PHE A 96 -8.94 -12.88 20.19
N SER A 97 -9.45 -11.69 19.92
CA SER A 97 -10.53 -11.03 20.69
C SER A 97 -11.79 -10.82 19.86
N LYS A 98 -11.66 -10.74 18.53
CA LYS A 98 -12.77 -10.66 17.57
C LYS A 98 -13.07 -12.03 17.01
N THR A 99 -14.32 -12.46 17.14
CA THR A 99 -14.80 -13.74 16.59
C THR A 99 -14.90 -13.66 15.07
N LYS A 100 -14.99 -14.82 14.40
CA LYS A 100 -15.26 -14.87 12.96
C LYS A 100 -16.51 -14.07 12.58
N GLN A 101 -17.56 -14.11 13.40
CA GLN A 101 -18.80 -13.36 13.16
C GLN A 101 -18.60 -11.84 13.27
N ASP A 102 -17.78 -11.37 14.22
CA ASP A 102 -17.40 -9.95 14.31
C ASP A 102 -16.69 -9.49 13.02
N CYS A 103 -15.81 -10.32 12.49
CA CYS A 103 -15.06 -10.02 11.28
C CYS A 103 -15.94 -9.99 10.04
N LYS A 104 -16.88 -10.94 9.91
CA LYS A 104 -17.90 -10.91 8.86
C LYS A 104 -18.71 -9.62 8.90
N ARG A 105 -19.10 -9.15 10.10
CA ARG A 105 -19.82 -7.87 10.26
C ARG A 105 -18.97 -6.67 9.87
N ALA A 106 -17.72 -6.62 10.32
CA ALA A 106 -16.78 -5.54 9.99
C ALA A 106 -16.56 -5.46 8.47
N TYR A 107 -16.31 -6.61 7.82
CA TYR A 107 -16.16 -6.71 6.38
C TYR A 107 -17.41 -6.25 5.63
N LYS A 108 -18.60 -6.73 6.01
CA LYS A 108 -19.87 -6.31 5.38
C LYS A 108 -20.11 -4.81 5.51
N SER A 109 -19.78 -4.21 6.65
CA SER A 109 -19.90 -2.77 6.88
C SER A 109 -19.02 -1.97 5.90
N MET A 110 -17.77 -2.41 5.71
CA MET A 110 -16.85 -1.83 4.72
C MET A 110 -17.38 -2.01 3.28
N MET A 111 -17.85 -3.21 2.93
CA MET A 111 -18.34 -3.55 1.59
C MET A 111 -19.62 -2.83 1.17
N ARG A 112 -20.35 -2.22 2.13
CA ARG A 112 -21.51 -1.37 1.85
C ARG A 112 -21.15 -0.15 1.01
N TYR A 113 -19.97 0.42 1.23
CA TYR A 113 -19.47 1.60 0.51
C TYR A 113 -18.75 1.24 -0.80
N ALA A 114 -18.39 -0.03 -0.99
CA ALA A 114 -17.73 -0.53 -2.19
C ALA A 114 -18.76 -0.76 -3.31
N LEU A 115 -19.31 0.32 -3.89
CA LEU A 115 -20.37 0.27 -4.91
C LEU A 115 -19.92 -0.49 -6.18
N PHE A 116 -18.66 -0.31 -6.57
CA PHE A 116 -18.13 -0.88 -7.80
C PHE A 116 -17.42 -2.23 -7.63
N ALA A 117 -17.36 -2.78 -6.43
CA ALA A 117 -16.74 -4.09 -6.21
C ALA A 117 -17.50 -5.24 -6.91
N PRO A 118 -16.82 -6.29 -7.39
CA PRO A 118 -17.45 -7.52 -7.87
C PRO A 118 -18.53 -8.07 -6.94
N GLY A 119 -19.56 -8.72 -7.52
CA GLY A 119 -20.66 -9.30 -6.73
C GLY A 119 -20.20 -10.42 -5.80
N GLU A 120 -19.23 -11.22 -6.26
CA GLU A 120 -18.65 -12.36 -5.53
C GLU A 120 -18.07 -11.97 -4.18
N LEU A 121 -17.43 -10.80 -4.08
CA LEU A 121 -16.89 -10.28 -2.82
C LEU A 121 -17.97 -9.93 -1.79
N LYS A 122 -19.25 -9.89 -2.19
CA LYS A 122 -20.39 -9.62 -1.30
C LYS A 122 -21.21 -10.88 -1.02
N ASP A 123 -20.88 -12.03 -1.60
CA ASP A 123 -21.57 -13.29 -1.38
C ASP A 123 -21.27 -13.83 0.03
N GLU A 124 -22.30 -14.28 0.73
CA GLU A 124 -22.17 -14.87 2.06
C GLU A 124 -21.25 -16.10 2.06
N LYS A 125 -21.35 -16.94 1.01
CA LYS A 125 -20.52 -18.15 0.88
C LYS A 125 -19.04 -17.81 0.80
N PHE A 126 -18.71 -16.74 0.09
CA PHE A 126 -17.34 -16.25 -0.02
C PHE A 126 -16.87 -15.65 1.32
N ILE A 127 -17.73 -14.87 1.98
CA ILE A 127 -17.44 -14.28 3.30
C ILE A 127 -17.25 -15.36 4.38
N ASP A 128 -17.90 -16.52 4.27
CA ASP A 128 -17.65 -17.66 5.15
C ASP A 128 -16.24 -18.26 5.00
N GLY A 129 -15.49 -17.86 3.97
CA GLY A 129 -14.10 -18.24 3.75
C GLY A 129 -13.10 -17.68 4.76
N PHE A 130 -13.46 -16.69 5.60
CA PHE A 130 -12.52 -16.09 6.58
C PHE A 130 -11.86 -17.14 7.48
N ARG A 131 -10.52 -17.06 7.61
CA ARG A 131 -9.70 -17.92 8.47
C ARG A 131 -8.90 -17.09 9.46
N GLY A 132 -8.78 -17.57 10.69
CA GLY A 132 -7.93 -16.94 11.70
C GLY A 132 -6.51 -17.47 11.59
N ILE A 133 -5.57 -16.56 11.44
CA ILE A 133 -4.14 -16.83 11.30
C ILE A 133 -3.39 -15.93 12.28
N TYR A 134 -2.43 -16.52 12.98
CA TYR A 134 -1.46 -15.79 13.77
C TYR A 134 -0.27 -15.38 12.90
N MET A 135 -0.11 -14.09 12.68
CA MET A 135 1.02 -13.55 11.92
C MET A 135 2.19 -13.29 12.87
N PRO A 136 3.41 -13.69 12.50
CA PRO A 136 4.59 -13.42 13.31
C PRO A 136 5.00 -11.94 13.18
N TYR A 137 5.38 -11.36 14.31
CA TYR A 137 5.87 -10.01 14.44
C TYR A 137 7.14 -9.98 15.28
N TRP A 138 8.06 -9.08 14.93
CA TRP A 138 9.10 -8.63 15.84
C TRP A 138 8.55 -7.51 16.71
N THR A 139 8.80 -7.58 18.01
CA THR A 139 8.50 -6.52 18.97
C THR A 139 9.79 -5.99 19.56
N TYR A 140 10.07 -4.70 19.34
CA TYR A 140 11.25 -4.00 19.82
C TYR A 140 10.91 -3.20 21.08
N TYR A 141 11.82 -3.26 22.06
CA TYR A 141 11.75 -2.49 23.28
C TYR A 141 12.88 -1.48 23.30
N ILE A 142 12.54 -0.19 23.20
CA ILE A 142 13.53 0.88 23.04
C ILE A 142 13.52 1.77 24.28
N ALA A 143 14.71 2.03 24.81
CA ALA A 143 14.93 3.01 25.87
C ALA A 143 15.69 4.22 25.31
N GLN A 144 15.34 5.40 25.79
CA GLN A 144 16.05 6.64 25.53
C GLN A 144 16.27 7.33 26.85
N LYS A 145 17.53 7.35 27.29
CA LYS A 145 17.88 7.86 28.61
C LYS A 145 19.12 8.74 28.57
N GLY A 146 19.02 9.89 29.24
CA GLY A 146 20.15 10.75 29.53
C GLY A 146 19.98 12.20 29.05
N PRO A 147 21.05 12.99 29.14
CA PRO A 147 21.02 14.40 28.81
C PRO A 147 20.90 14.59 27.30
N VAL A 148 19.99 15.48 26.89
CA VAL A 148 19.76 15.87 25.51
C VAL A 148 20.07 17.35 25.32
N CYS A 149 20.60 17.68 24.14
CA CYS A 149 20.80 19.06 23.72
C CYS A 149 20.23 19.23 22.30
N LEU A 150 19.16 20.02 22.21
CA LEU A 150 18.47 20.36 20.98
C LEU A 150 18.74 21.82 20.63
N LYS A 151 18.65 22.16 19.34
CA LYS A 151 18.77 23.54 18.88
C LYS A 151 17.39 24.13 18.65
N GLY A 152 17.22 25.37 19.06
CA GLY A 152 16.01 26.15 18.78
C GLY A 152 16.36 27.56 18.35
N SER A 153 15.44 28.17 17.60
CA SER A 153 15.59 29.53 17.12
C SER A 153 14.31 30.34 17.32
N LYS A 154 14.48 31.65 17.49
CA LYS A 154 13.39 32.63 17.54
C LYS A 154 13.77 33.83 16.68
N SER A 155 12.96 34.11 15.65
CA SER A 155 13.15 35.30 14.83
C SER A 155 12.19 36.42 15.25
N HIS A 156 12.71 37.64 15.32
CA HIS A 156 11.93 38.85 15.60
C HIS A 156 12.43 40.03 14.76
N ARG A 157 11.53 40.96 14.41
CA ARG A 157 11.86 42.12 13.58
C ARG A 157 12.07 43.36 14.45
N ARG A 158 13.17 44.09 14.20
CA ARG A 158 13.44 45.38 14.82
C ARG A 158 13.92 46.36 13.74
N GLY A 159 13.03 47.28 13.34
CA GLY A 159 13.24 48.15 12.19
C GLY A 159 13.26 47.36 10.86
N ASP A 160 14.31 47.55 10.07
CA ASP A 160 14.52 46.89 8.78
C ASP A 160 15.28 45.55 8.90
N TYR A 161 15.68 45.17 10.11
CA TYR A 161 16.45 43.94 10.35
C TYR A 161 15.59 42.85 10.96
N ILE A 162 15.83 41.61 10.52
CA ILE A 162 15.33 40.38 11.14
C ILE A 162 16.47 39.82 12.00
N TYR A 163 16.28 39.81 13.31
CA TYR A 163 17.19 39.19 14.26
C TYR A 163 16.72 37.75 14.50
N THR A 164 17.64 36.80 14.51
CA THR A 164 17.37 35.40 14.86
C THR A 164 18.23 35.02 16.05
N ASP A 165 17.58 34.79 17.19
CA ASP A 165 18.21 34.33 18.40
C ASP A 165 18.32 32.80 18.35
N HIS A 166 19.51 32.26 18.61
CA HIS A 166 19.78 30.82 18.63
C HIS A 166 19.95 30.35 20.07
N TYR A 167 19.32 29.22 20.40
CA TYR A 167 19.28 28.65 21.75
C TYR A 167 19.72 27.18 21.75
N ASP A 168 20.40 26.82 22.82
CA ASP A 168 20.67 25.43 23.19
C ASP A 168 19.65 25.02 24.24
N ILE A 169 18.77 24.10 23.85
CA ILE A 169 17.69 23.58 24.68
C ILE A 169 18.20 22.27 25.28
N THR A 170 18.59 22.34 26.55
CA THR A 170 19.09 21.19 27.30
C THR A 170 18.02 20.63 28.22
N GLY A 171 18.09 19.33 28.49
CA GLY A 171 17.22 18.65 29.43
C GLY A 171 17.61 17.18 29.55
N ASP A 172 16.91 16.43 30.38
CA ASP A 172 17.06 14.98 30.47
C ASP A 172 15.83 14.30 29.86
N VAL A 173 16.05 13.22 29.11
CA VAL A 173 14.97 12.33 28.66
C VAL A 173 15.05 11.01 29.40
N ASP A 174 13.89 10.47 29.76
CA ASP A 174 13.72 9.10 30.24
C ASP A 174 12.44 8.55 29.60
N CYS A 175 12.61 7.97 28.42
CA CYS A 175 11.52 7.44 27.60
C CYS A 175 11.70 5.93 27.41
N TYR A 176 10.59 5.20 27.46
CA TYR A 176 10.56 3.77 27.19
C TYR A 176 9.41 3.43 26.23
N TYR A 177 9.77 2.80 25.12
CA TYR A 177 8.87 2.39 24.06
C TYR A 177 8.67 0.88 24.13
N LYS A 178 7.47 0.47 24.52
CA LYS A 178 7.12 -0.94 24.67
C LYS A 178 6.43 -1.46 23.40
N GLY A 179 7.06 -2.44 22.75
CA GLY A 179 6.42 -3.26 21.71
C GLY A 179 6.16 -2.53 20.39
N LEU A 180 7.11 -1.68 19.95
CA LEU A 180 7.11 -1.23 18.56
C LEU A 180 7.24 -2.47 17.67
N SER A 181 6.32 -2.67 16.74
CA SER A 181 6.16 -3.97 16.08
C SER A 181 6.11 -3.88 14.58
N TYR A 182 6.78 -4.84 13.94
CA TYR A 182 6.85 -5.03 12.49
C TYR A 182 6.61 -6.50 12.19
N ASP A 183 5.96 -6.79 11.06
CA ASP A 183 5.74 -8.17 10.70
C ASP A 183 7.06 -8.87 10.37
N ALA A 184 7.09 -10.17 10.63
CA ALA A 184 8.28 -10.99 10.47
C ALA A 184 8.10 -12.02 9.34
N SER A 185 7.19 -11.77 8.40
CA SER A 185 6.84 -12.68 7.30
C SER A 185 7.03 -12.00 5.95
N SER A 186 7.94 -12.50 5.12
CA SER A 186 8.22 -12.01 3.76
C SER A 186 7.06 -12.25 2.78
N SER A 187 6.07 -13.04 3.19
CA SER A 187 4.86 -13.31 2.43
C SER A 187 3.72 -12.35 2.77
N PHE A 188 3.81 -11.72 3.95
CA PHE A 188 2.93 -10.65 4.38
C PHE A 188 3.49 -9.32 3.90
N ASP A 189 2.60 -8.44 3.47
CA ASP A 189 3.02 -7.17 2.87
C ASP A 189 3.09 -6.08 3.95
N ASP A 190 4.23 -5.41 4.04
CA ASP A 190 4.47 -4.29 4.97
C ASP A 190 3.33 -3.26 4.90
N GLY A 191 2.87 -2.90 3.69
CA GLY A 191 1.77 -1.95 3.52
C GLY A 191 0.45 -2.42 4.14
N ILE A 192 0.13 -3.70 4.04
CA ILE A 192 -1.02 -4.29 4.72
C ILE A 192 -0.82 -4.31 6.23
N SER A 193 0.36 -4.73 6.70
CA SER A 193 0.67 -4.89 8.13
C SER A 193 0.56 -3.56 8.87
N GLU A 194 1.05 -2.48 8.25
CA GLU A 194 0.94 -1.10 8.73
C GLU A 194 -0.53 -0.62 8.78
N ILE A 195 -1.32 -0.91 7.74
CA ILE A 195 -2.72 -0.42 7.69
C ILE A 195 -3.59 -1.15 8.71
N ILE A 196 -3.34 -2.41 9.07
CA ILE A 196 -4.15 -3.13 10.06
C ILE A 196 -3.76 -2.79 11.52
N ALA A 197 -2.60 -2.17 11.73
CA ALA A 197 -2.20 -1.60 13.01
C ALA A 197 -3.13 -0.42 13.42
N PRO A 198 -3.22 -0.05 14.72
CA PRO A 198 -2.44 -0.52 15.85
C PRO A 198 -2.99 -1.80 16.50
N TYR A 199 -2.07 -2.58 17.09
CA TYR A 199 -2.38 -3.59 18.10
C TYR A 199 -2.11 -3.01 19.49
N ASP A 200 -2.90 -3.43 20.47
CA ASP A 200 -2.59 -3.19 21.88
C ASP A 200 -1.61 -4.24 22.38
N VAL A 201 -0.33 -3.89 22.33
CA VAL A 201 0.79 -4.70 22.78
C VAL A 201 0.97 -4.71 24.30
N LYS A 202 0.24 -3.87 25.05
CA LYS A 202 0.39 -3.80 26.52
C LYS A 202 -0.13 -5.06 27.19
N ASN A 203 -1.15 -5.67 26.59
CA ASN A 203 -1.88 -6.83 27.09
C ASN A 203 -1.48 -8.13 26.37
N MET A 204 -0.27 -8.18 25.80
CA MET A 204 0.30 -9.42 25.29
C MET A 204 0.45 -10.45 26.41
N LYS A 205 0.19 -11.71 26.08
CA LYS A 205 0.35 -12.83 27.00
C LYS A 205 1.60 -13.63 26.62
N GLU A 206 2.18 -14.33 27.60
CA GLU A 206 3.24 -15.29 27.33
C GLU A 206 2.70 -16.39 26.41
N PHE A 207 3.48 -16.76 25.40
CA PHE A 207 3.06 -17.73 24.41
C PHE A 207 3.02 -19.15 25.00
N THR A 208 1.90 -19.83 24.75
CA THR A 208 1.76 -21.28 24.85
C THR A 208 1.17 -21.81 23.54
N PRO A 209 1.63 -22.94 22.99
CA PRO A 209 1.13 -23.45 21.70
C PRO A 209 -0.35 -23.81 21.72
N SER A 210 -0.97 -23.94 22.90
CA SER A 210 -2.40 -24.20 23.05
C SER A 210 -3.28 -23.07 22.51
N PHE A 211 -2.80 -21.82 22.48
CA PHE A 211 -3.50 -20.72 21.81
C PHE A 211 -3.67 -20.92 20.30
N LEU A 212 -2.81 -21.73 19.68
CA LEU A 212 -2.91 -22.07 18.26
C LEU A 212 -3.95 -23.16 17.98
N SER A 213 -4.55 -23.77 19.02
CA SER A 213 -5.50 -24.87 18.82
C SER A 213 -6.77 -24.36 18.12
N GLY A 214 -7.01 -24.85 16.89
CA GLY A 214 -8.09 -24.36 16.03
C GLY A 214 -7.74 -23.14 15.16
N PHE A 215 -6.51 -22.65 15.23
CA PHE A 215 -5.98 -21.56 14.40
C PHE A 215 -4.75 -22.01 13.61
N TYR A 216 -4.42 -21.25 12.58
CA TYR A 216 -3.15 -21.38 11.87
C TYR A 216 -2.18 -20.30 12.35
N ALA A 217 -0.89 -20.48 12.10
CA ALA A 217 0.11 -19.44 12.23
C ALA A 217 0.95 -19.38 10.95
N ASP A 218 1.56 -18.23 10.69
CA ASP A 218 2.53 -18.07 9.61
C ASP A 218 3.97 -18.23 10.16
N THR A 219 4.91 -18.53 9.27
CA THR A 219 6.34 -18.71 9.60
C THR A 219 7.04 -17.36 9.67
N ALA A 220 7.92 -17.17 10.65
CA ALA A 220 8.78 -15.98 10.65
C ALA A 220 10.06 -16.28 9.86
N ASP A 221 10.21 -15.67 8.70
CA ASP A 221 11.32 -15.84 7.75
C ASP A 221 12.11 -14.53 7.52
N VAL A 222 11.72 -13.44 8.20
CA VAL A 222 12.44 -12.16 8.19
C VAL A 222 13.21 -11.98 9.49
N ALA A 223 14.48 -11.59 9.40
CA ALA A 223 15.33 -11.35 10.57
C ALA A 223 15.00 -10.03 11.29
N ALA A 224 15.30 -9.97 12.59
CA ALA A 224 14.97 -8.84 13.46
C ALA A 224 15.76 -7.55 13.12
N ASP A 225 16.93 -7.66 12.49
CA ASP A 225 17.76 -6.52 12.12
C ASP A 225 17.14 -5.67 10.99
N VAL A 226 16.28 -6.27 10.15
CA VAL A 226 15.65 -5.62 8.98
C VAL A 226 14.88 -4.36 9.35
N TYR A 227 14.13 -4.37 10.45
CA TYR A 227 13.27 -3.25 10.89
C TYR A 227 13.80 -2.52 12.13
N ARG A 228 14.94 -2.93 12.68
CA ARG A 228 15.50 -2.33 13.91
C ARG A 228 15.69 -0.82 13.78
N MET A 229 16.29 -0.39 12.67
CA MET A 229 16.52 1.04 12.41
C MET A 229 15.21 1.83 12.24
N ASP A 230 14.16 1.20 11.71
CA ASP A 230 12.86 1.87 11.57
C ASP A 230 12.19 2.02 12.94
N ALA A 231 12.26 1.00 13.79
CA ALA A 231 11.77 1.06 15.17
C ALA A 231 12.46 2.18 15.96
N GLU A 232 13.79 2.28 15.85
CA GLU A 232 14.58 3.37 16.44
C GLU A 232 14.14 4.74 15.89
N ALA A 233 14.01 4.87 14.57
CA ALA A 233 13.61 6.13 13.94
C ALA A 233 12.21 6.58 14.39
N ILE A 234 11.26 5.65 14.56
CA ILE A 234 9.93 5.96 15.10
C ILE A 234 10.03 6.45 16.55
N ALA A 235 10.80 5.76 17.40
CA ALA A 235 11.01 6.17 18.79
C ALA A 235 11.64 7.58 18.89
N VAL A 236 12.61 7.87 18.04
CA VAL A 236 13.25 9.19 17.92
C VAL A 236 12.25 10.26 17.48
N ASP A 237 11.45 10.00 16.44
CA ASP A 237 10.47 10.94 15.92
C ASP A 237 9.35 11.22 16.93
N GLU A 238 8.84 10.20 17.61
CA GLU A 238 7.83 10.35 18.66
C GLU A 238 8.37 11.10 19.88
N THR A 239 9.60 10.81 20.33
CA THR A 239 10.25 11.60 21.39
C THR A 239 10.40 13.06 20.98
N TYR A 240 10.91 13.32 19.77
CA TYR A 240 11.09 14.68 19.29
C TYR A 240 9.77 15.45 19.16
N LYS A 241 8.72 14.81 18.62
CA LYS A 241 7.35 15.36 18.58
C LYS A 241 6.82 15.64 19.98
N HIS A 242 7.03 14.72 20.92
CA HIS A 242 6.61 14.88 22.30
C HIS A 242 7.31 16.08 22.96
N ILE A 243 8.63 16.20 22.82
CA ILE A 243 9.39 17.34 23.32
C ILE A 243 8.86 18.65 22.70
N LYS A 244 8.67 18.69 21.38
CA LYS A 244 8.16 19.87 20.68
C LYS A 244 6.77 20.31 21.18
N LYS A 245 5.94 19.36 21.59
CA LYS A 245 4.58 19.62 22.08
C LYS A 245 4.56 20.01 23.57
N THR A 246 5.37 19.36 24.39
CA THR A 246 5.31 19.46 25.85
C THR A 246 6.28 20.48 26.42
N ALA A 247 7.40 20.74 25.74
CA ALA A 247 8.38 21.71 26.22
C ALA A 247 7.80 23.13 26.14
N HIS A 248 7.72 23.80 27.30
CA HIS A 248 7.27 25.18 27.41
C HIS A 248 8.35 26.16 26.93
N LEU A 249 8.66 26.14 25.64
CA LEU A 249 9.72 26.94 25.00
C LEU A 249 9.29 28.38 24.67
N GLY A 250 8.09 28.79 25.08
CA GLY A 250 7.51 30.09 24.75
C GLY A 250 7.43 30.29 23.24
N SER A 251 8.09 31.33 22.73
CA SER A 251 8.16 31.67 21.31
C SER A 251 9.34 31.02 20.56
N VAL A 252 10.16 30.21 21.23
CA VAL A 252 11.30 29.52 20.60
C VAL A 252 10.79 28.29 19.88
N SER A 253 11.08 28.18 18.58
CA SER A 253 10.80 26.98 17.80
C SER A 253 12.02 26.06 17.77
N LEU A 254 11.81 24.76 17.98
CA LEU A 254 12.85 23.77 17.74
C LEU A 254 13.23 23.75 16.26
N ASP A 255 14.53 23.78 15.99
CA ASP A 255 15.05 23.70 14.63
C ASP A 255 14.78 22.31 14.05
N SER A 256 14.57 22.26 12.72
CA SER A 256 14.35 21.01 12.00
C SER A 256 15.50 20.03 12.20
N TYR A 257 15.16 18.74 12.28
CA TYR A 257 16.07 17.60 12.41
C TYR A 257 17.36 17.77 11.59
N GLN A 258 18.53 17.73 12.25
CA GLN A 258 19.85 17.66 11.60
C GLN A 258 20.82 16.75 12.38
N GLY A 259 21.27 15.67 11.73
CA GLY A 259 22.31 14.76 12.24
C GLY A 259 21.76 13.47 12.86
N ASN A 260 22.63 12.77 13.61
CA ASN A 260 22.39 11.48 14.27
C ASN A 260 21.63 11.70 15.59
N MET A 261 20.31 11.92 15.50
CA MET A 261 19.44 12.21 16.66
C MET A 261 19.30 11.00 17.58
N GLU A 262 19.40 9.80 17.02
CA GLU A 262 19.40 8.51 17.72
C GLU A 262 20.44 8.55 18.85
N ARG A 263 21.67 8.97 18.50
CA ARG A 263 22.77 9.17 19.45
C ARG A 263 22.53 10.32 20.43
N ARG A 264 21.89 11.42 19.99
CA ARG A 264 21.60 12.57 20.86
C ARG A 264 20.55 12.27 21.93
N LEU A 265 19.62 11.36 21.63
CA LEU A 265 18.58 10.91 22.56
C LEU A 265 19.01 9.69 23.38
N GLY A 266 20.23 9.18 23.19
CA GLY A 266 20.69 7.96 23.87
C GLY A 266 19.80 6.76 23.57
N THR A 267 19.39 6.61 22.30
CA THR A 267 18.47 5.55 21.86
C THR A 267 19.18 4.21 21.87
N GLU A 268 18.59 3.24 22.56
CA GLU A 268 19.08 1.87 22.66
C GLU A 268 17.91 0.88 22.55
N VAL A 269 18.10 -0.16 21.73
CA VAL A 269 17.21 -1.32 21.69
C VAL A 269 17.59 -2.24 22.84
N VAL A 270 16.75 -2.28 23.88
CA VAL A 270 16.97 -3.05 25.11
C VAL A 270 16.80 -4.55 24.87
N SER A 271 15.79 -4.92 24.08
CA SER A 271 15.48 -6.30 23.76
C SER A 271 14.57 -6.39 22.54
N GLU A 272 14.51 -7.59 21.95
CA GLU A 272 13.71 -7.93 20.78
C GLU A 272 13.06 -9.29 21.04
N ASP A 273 11.75 -9.37 20.86
CA ASP A 273 11.00 -10.61 21.05
C ASP A 273 10.17 -10.94 19.82
N ARG A 274 9.95 -12.23 19.59
CA ARG A 274 8.97 -12.73 18.61
C ARG A 274 7.59 -12.77 19.26
N ALA A 275 6.60 -12.23 18.57
CA ALA A 275 5.22 -12.28 18.99
C ALA A 275 4.30 -12.78 17.87
N LEU A 276 3.15 -13.35 18.25
CA LEU A 276 2.11 -13.77 17.31
C LEU A 276 0.87 -12.88 17.43
N PHE A 277 0.49 -12.22 16.33
CA PHE A 277 -0.63 -11.29 16.29
C PHE A 277 -1.82 -11.88 15.51
N PRO A 278 -3.06 -11.71 16.01
CA PRO A 278 -4.22 -12.38 15.46
C PRO A 278 -4.77 -11.62 14.25
N VAL A 279 -4.90 -12.31 13.13
CA VAL A 279 -5.40 -11.75 11.87
C VAL A 279 -6.46 -12.65 11.28
N TRP A 280 -7.59 -12.07 10.87
CA TRP A 280 -8.56 -12.76 10.04
C TRP A 280 -8.28 -12.48 8.57
N PHE A 281 -8.16 -13.55 7.80
CA PHE A 281 -7.67 -13.50 6.43
C PHE A 281 -8.70 -14.12 5.48
N LEU A 282 -8.90 -13.47 4.33
CA LEU A 282 -9.72 -13.96 3.23
C LEU A 282 -9.03 -13.63 1.91
N SER A 283 -8.87 -14.63 1.06
CA SER A 283 -8.22 -14.53 -0.25
C SER A 283 -9.23 -14.68 -1.37
N TYR A 284 -9.20 -13.74 -2.31
CA TYR A 284 -9.97 -13.76 -3.55
C TYR A 284 -9.01 -13.94 -4.71
N ARG A 285 -8.98 -15.13 -5.32
CA ARG A 285 -8.16 -15.42 -6.49
C ARG A 285 -8.89 -15.02 -7.76
N ASN A 286 -8.17 -14.36 -8.66
CA ASN A 286 -8.60 -14.12 -10.03
C ASN A 286 -7.41 -14.37 -10.96
N LYS A 287 -7.41 -15.53 -11.63
CA LYS A 287 -6.30 -16.01 -12.47
C LYS A 287 -4.98 -16.11 -11.68
N ASP A 288 -3.98 -15.33 -12.08
CA ASP A 288 -2.63 -15.29 -11.53
C ASP A 288 -2.46 -14.28 -10.39
N ARG A 289 -3.55 -13.61 -9.99
CA ARG A 289 -3.51 -12.59 -8.93
C ARG A 289 -4.52 -12.87 -7.82
N VAL A 290 -4.19 -12.39 -6.63
CA VAL A 290 -5.02 -12.52 -5.42
C VAL A 290 -5.28 -11.16 -4.80
N ALA A 291 -6.52 -10.91 -4.40
CA ALA A 291 -6.92 -9.79 -3.54
C ALA A 291 -7.08 -10.29 -2.11
N TYR A 292 -6.62 -9.52 -1.12
CA TYR A 292 -6.79 -9.87 0.29
C TYR A 292 -7.85 -9.01 0.99
N ALA A 293 -8.62 -9.64 1.86
CA ALA A 293 -9.42 -8.97 2.86
C ALA A 293 -8.94 -9.41 4.25
N ILE A 294 -8.57 -8.45 5.07
CA ILE A 294 -7.83 -8.66 6.31
C ILE A 294 -8.48 -7.86 7.41
N ILE A 295 -8.72 -8.51 8.54
CA ILE A 295 -9.30 -7.88 9.73
C ILE A 295 -8.39 -8.15 10.91
N ASN A 296 -8.01 -7.09 11.61
CA ASN A 296 -7.27 -7.18 12.87
C ASN A 296 -8.11 -7.97 13.89
N GLY A 297 -7.59 -9.11 14.35
CA GLY A 297 -8.28 -10.03 15.25
C GLY A 297 -8.40 -9.55 16.70
N GLN A 298 -7.81 -8.41 17.05
CA GLN A 298 -7.95 -7.75 18.35
C GLN A 298 -8.91 -6.56 18.26
N THR A 299 -8.70 -5.65 17.31
CA THR A 299 -9.44 -4.37 17.21
C THR A 299 -10.66 -4.45 16.30
N GLY A 300 -10.66 -5.33 15.30
CA GLY A 300 -11.69 -5.41 14.26
C GLY A 300 -11.50 -4.41 13.11
N LYS A 301 -10.36 -3.70 13.05
CA LYS A 301 -10.01 -2.84 11.91
C LYS A 301 -9.93 -3.68 10.63
N ALA A 302 -10.72 -3.33 9.62
CA ALA A 302 -10.83 -4.08 8.37
C ALA A 302 -10.18 -3.33 7.21
N VAL A 303 -9.46 -4.07 6.38
CA VAL A 303 -8.79 -3.60 5.15
C VAL A 303 -9.08 -4.62 4.07
N ALA A 304 -9.39 -4.18 2.86
CA ALA A 304 -9.48 -5.08 1.72
C ALA A 304 -8.96 -4.43 0.46
N ASP A 305 -8.31 -5.26 -0.34
CA ASP A 305 -8.05 -5.03 -1.74
C ASP A 305 -9.39 -5.07 -2.51
N LEU A 306 -9.80 -3.94 -3.09
CA LEU A 306 -11.10 -3.79 -3.74
C LEU A 306 -10.93 -3.62 -5.26
N PRO A 307 -10.91 -4.72 -6.03
CA PRO A 307 -10.98 -4.61 -7.48
C PRO A 307 -12.32 -3.98 -7.90
N VAL A 308 -12.30 -3.28 -9.02
CA VAL A 308 -13.46 -2.59 -9.62
C VAL A 308 -14.03 -3.44 -10.75
N SER A 309 -15.33 -3.73 -10.68
CA SER A 309 -16.09 -4.32 -11.77
C SER A 309 -16.34 -3.26 -12.85
N LEU A 310 -15.81 -3.49 -14.06
CA LEU A 310 -16.00 -2.60 -15.21
C LEU A 310 -17.49 -2.32 -15.48
N VAL A 311 -18.32 -3.36 -15.45
CA VAL A 311 -19.77 -3.23 -15.70
C VAL A 311 -20.43 -2.33 -14.66
N LYS A 312 -20.18 -2.58 -13.36
CA LYS A 312 -20.77 -1.75 -12.30
C LYS A 312 -20.27 -0.32 -12.35
N TYR A 313 -18.99 -0.11 -12.68
CA TYR A 313 -18.40 1.21 -12.80
C TYR A 313 -19.06 2.03 -13.92
N PHE A 314 -19.20 1.48 -15.12
CA PHE A 314 -19.82 2.20 -16.24
C PHE A 314 -21.31 2.42 -16.04
N VAL A 315 -22.05 1.42 -15.54
CA VAL A 315 -23.47 1.58 -15.23
C VAL A 315 -23.69 2.65 -14.15
N GLY A 316 -22.93 2.58 -13.05
CA GLY A 316 -23.04 3.57 -11.97
C GLY A 316 -22.62 4.98 -12.42
N SER A 317 -21.56 5.08 -13.23
CA SER A 317 -21.13 6.35 -13.83
C SER A 317 -22.19 6.94 -14.76
N ALA A 318 -22.83 6.10 -15.59
CA ALA A 318 -23.89 6.54 -16.49
C ALA A 318 -25.13 7.04 -15.70
N LEU A 319 -25.53 6.33 -14.65
CA LEU A 319 -26.64 6.73 -13.78
C LEU A 319 -26.36 8.05 -13.06
N LEU A 320 -25.12 8.29 -12.63
CA LEU A 320 -24.70 9.56 -12.04
C LEU A 320 -24.62 10.69 -13.08
N ALA A 321 -24.22 10.37 -14.31
CA ALA A 321 -24.06 11.34 -15.38
C ALA A 321 -25.39 11.98 -15.80
N ILE A 322 -26.51 11.25 -15.75
CA ILE A 322 -27.84 11.75 -16.13
C ILE A 322 -28.28 12.99 -15.32
N PRO A 323 -28.35 12.96 -13.97
CA PRO A 323 -28.76 14.14 -13.20
C PRO A 323 -27.75 15.29 -13.31
N ILE A 324 -26.45 14.99 -13.41
CA ILE A 324 -25.42 16.01 -13.64
C ILE A 324 -25.61 16.68 -15.00
N PHE A 325 -25.89 15.90 -16.04
CA PHE A 325 -26.17 16.40 -17.38
C PHE A 325 -27.40 17.30 -17.38
N ILE A 326 -28.50 16.89 -16.75
CA ILE A 326 -29.72 17.69 -16.62
C ILE A 326 -29.42 19.01 -15.90
N LEU A 327 -28.73 18.95 -14.76
CA LEU A 327 -28.36 20.14 -13.98
C LEU A 327 -27.48 21.11 -14.78
N LEU A 328 -26.46 20.60 -15.46
CA LEU A 328 -25.55 21.41 -16.28
C LEU A 328 -26.27 22.01 -17.49
N ASN A 329 -27.16 21.25 -18.14
CA ASN A 329 -27.93 21.74 -19.28
C ASN A 329 -28.89 22.88 -18.89
N LEU A 330 -29.46 22.84 -17.67
CA LEU A 330 -30.33 23.90 -17.15
C LEU A 330 -29.56 25.19 -16.82
N MET A 331 -28.30 25.10 -16.39
CA MET A 331 -27.51 26.24 -15.89
C MET A 331 -26.50 26.81 -16.89
N PHE A 332 -26.03 26.01 -17.85
CA PHE A 332 -24.92 26.36 -18.75
C PHE A 332 -25.17 25.93 -20.19
N THR A 333 -25.03 26.86 -21.14
CA THR A 333 -24.92 26.54 -22.57
C THR A 333 -23.45 26.63 -22.98
N ILE A 334 -22.77 25.48 -23.08
CA ILE A 334 -21.34 25.43 -23.41
C ILE A 334 -21.17 25.48 -24.93
N ARG A 335 -20.34 26.41 -25.42
CA ARG A 335 -20.00 26.50 -26.85
C ARG A 335 -19.20 25.27 -27.30
N PRO A 336 -19.35 24.79 -28.56
CA PRO A 336 -18.65 23.60 -29.05
C PRO A 336 -17.12 23.65 -28.88
N LYS A 337 -16.52 24.81 -29.18
CA LYS A 337 -15.07 25.04 -29.02
C LYS A 337 -14.60 24.88 -27.57
N VAL A 338 -15.40 25.33 -26.61
CA VAL A 338 -15.08 25.21 -25.17
C VAL A 338 -15.20 23.75 -24.73
N THR A 339 -16.21 23.04 -25.22
CA THR A 339 -16.41 21.61 -24.94
C THR A 339 -15.22 20.77 -25.39
N LEU A 340 -14.70 21.04 -26.60
CA LEU A 340 -13.53 20.34 -27.14
C LEU A 340 -12.27 20.59 -26.30
N VAL A 341 -12.03 21.83 -25.87
CA VAL A 341 -10.90 22.15 -24.97
C VAL A 341 -11.02 21.42 -23.63
N VAL A 342 -12.23 21.39 -23.05
CA VAL A 342 -12.49 20.66 -21.79
C VAL A 342 -12.26 19.16 -21.96
N ALA A 343 -12.69 18.58 -23.08
CA ALA A 343 -12.46 17.17 -23.40
C ALA A 343 -10.95 16.85 -23.47
N SER A 344 -10.14 17.71 -24.10
CA SER A 344 -8.67 17.56 -24.13
C SER A 344 -8.01 17.67 -22.76
N PHE A 345 -8.53 18.50 -21.85
CA PHE A 345 -8.06 18.51 -20.46
C PHE A 345 -8.38 17.20 -19.73
N ILE A 346 -9.61 16.68 -19.88
CA ILE A 346 -10.02 15.42 -19.27
C ILE A 346 -9.16 14.27 -19.81
N ALA A 347 -8.86 14.27 -21.12
CA ALA A 347 -7.95 13.31 -21.74
C ALA A 347 -6.54 13.37 -21.11
N LEU A 348 -5.96 14.56 -20.95
CA LEU A 348 -4.65 14.73 -20.30
C LEU A 348 -4.67 14.24 -18.84
N ILE A 349 -5.69 14.58 -18.06
CA ILE A 349 -5.83 14.11 -16.67
C ILE A 349 -5.90 12.59 -16.62
N THR A 350 -6.67 11.98 -17.52
CA THR A 350 -6.79 10.52 -17.64
C THR A 350 -5.43 9.89 -17.95
N ILE A 351 -4.62 10.49 -18.83
CA ILE A 351 -3.25 10.06 -19.13
C ILE A 351 -2.34 10.15 -17.90
N ILE A 352 -2.41 11.25 -17.14
CA ILE A 352 -1.61 11.43 -15.92
C ILE A 352 -1.96 10.35 -14.88
N MET A 353 -3.26 10.07 -14.69
CA MET A 353 -3.71 9.01 -13.79
C MET A 353 -3.22 7.64 -14.26
N TYR A 354 -3.36 7.34 -15.55
CA TYR A 354 -2.87 6.11 -16.18
C TYR A 354 -1.37 5.88 -15.93
N VAL A 355 -0.53 6.89 -16.16
CA VAL A 355 0.91 6.81 -15.91
C VAL A 355 1.23 6.67 -14.41
N SER A 356 0.50 7.38 -13.55
CA SER A 356 0.69 7.27 -12.09
C SER A 356 0.39 5.86 -11.58
N GLU A 357 -0.68 5.23 -12.06
CA GLU A 357 -1.04 3.86 -11.66
C GLU A 357 -0.02 2.85 -12.19
N LEU A 358 0.47 2.99 -13.43
CA LEU A 358 1.54 2.14 -13.96
C LEU A 358 2.81 2.18 -13.10
N LYS A 359 3.20 3.36 -12.61
CA LYS A 359 4.37 3.50 -11.72
C LYS A 359 4.17 2.75 -10.40
N LYS A 360 2.98 2.86 -9.80
CA LYS A 360 2.67 2.14 -8.56
C LYS A 360 2.69 0.63 -8.78
N ILE A 361 2.13 0.15 -9.88
CA ILE A 361 2.13 -1.28 -10.23
C ILE A 361 3.56 -1.75 -10.41
N TYR A 362 4.40 -0.99 -11.11
CA TYR A 362 5.79 -1.34 -11.31
C TYR A 362 6.55 -1.47 -9.98
N ILE A 363 6.35 -0.54 -9.04
CA ILE A 363 6.98 -0.60 -7.71
C ILE A 363 6.49 -1.84 -6.93
N LYS A 364 5.17 -2.03 -6.87
CA LYS A 364 4.54 -3.12 -6.10
C LYS A 364 4.84 -4.51 -6.66
N ASP A 365 4.75 -4.70 -7.98
CA ASP A 365 5.04 -6.00 -8.62
C ASP A 365 6.54 -6.33 -8.55
N LYS A 366 7.42 -5.32 -8.53
CA LYS A 366 8.85 -5.51 -8.26
C LYS A 366 9.18 -5.58 -6.78
N LYS A 367 8.18 -5.40 -5.89
CA LYS A 367 8.30 -5.45 -4.43
C LYS A 367 9.44 -4.56 -3.91
N LEU A 368 9.61 -3.39 -4.51
CA LEU A 368 10.67 -2.43 -4.15
C LEU A 368 10.34 -1.64 -2.88
N ASP A 369 9.12 -1.78 -2.39
CA ASP A 369 8.55 -1.13 -1.21
C ASP A 369 8.37 -2.08 -0.02
N ASP A 370 8.72 -3.36 -0.17
CA ASP A 370 8.54 -4.43 0.83
C ASP A 370 9.91 -4.93 1.31
N ARG A 371 10.30 -4.56 2.55
CA ARG A 371 11.64 -4.85 3.07
C ARG A 371 11.80 -6.31 3.47
N GLY A 372 10.78 -6.90 4.08
CA GLY A 372 10.77 -8.31 4.45
C GLY A 372 11.00 -9.21 3.24
N ARG A 373 10.38 -8.87 2.10
CA ARG A 373 10.64 -9.58 0.85
C ARG A 373 12.02 -9.31 0.27
N MET A 374 12.48 -8.06 0.26
CA MET A 374 13.83 -7.76 -0.24
C MET A 374 14.90 -8.56 0.52
N TYR A 375 14.75 -8.70 1.83
CA TYR A 375 15.60 -9.54 2.68
C TYR A 375 15.56 -11.03 2.26
N ALA A 376 14.36 -11.59 2.10
CA ALA A 376 14.21 -12.99 1.67
C ALA A 376 14.78 -13.25 0.26
N GLY A 377 14.75 -12.25 -0.62
CA GLY A 377 15.36 -12.31 -1.95
C GLY A 377 16.90 -12.35 -1.91
N SER A 378 17.53 -11.51 -1.08
CA SER A 378 18.99 -11.50 -0.93
C SER A 378 19.56 -12.81 -0.36
N GLY A 379 18.82 -13.47 0.53
CA GLY A 379 19.21 -14.79 1.06
C GLY A 379 19.16 -15.92 0.03
N LEU A 380 18.36 -15.78 -1.03
CA LEU A 380 18.31 -16.72 -2.15
C LEU A 380 19.48 -16.50 -3.14
N GLU A 381 19.89 -15.25 -3.37
CA GLU A 381 21.06 -14.91 -4.21
C GLU A 381 22.38 -15.38 -3.59
N GLU A 382 22.48 -15.43 -2.26
CA GLU A 382 23.65 -15.99 -1.56
C GLU A 382 23.85 -17.50 -1.80
N ASN A 383 22.76 -18.25 -2.01
CA ASN A 383 22.74 -19.70 -2.19
C ASN A 383 22.88 -20.16 -3.66
N MET A 384 23.14 -19.24 -4.59
CA MET A 384 23.22 -19.53 -6.03
C MET A 384 24.64 -19.96 -6.46
N SER A 385 24.74 -20.89 -7.43
CA SER A 385 26.02 -21.46 -7.89
C SER A 385 26.96 -20.41 -8.47
N SER A 386 28.27 -20.59 -8.28
CA SER A 386 29.33 -19.62 -8.67
C SER A 386 29.34 -19.26 -10.16
N MET A 387 28.80 -20.12 -11.02
CA MET A 387 28.69 -19.88 -12.46
C MET A 387 27.47 -19.03 -12.85
N ASP A 388 26.40 -19.06 -12.04
CA ASP A 388 25.21 -18.22 -12.23
C ASP A 388 25.41 -16.84 -11.61
N LYS A 389 26.14 -16.77 -10.49
CA LYS A 389 26.65 -15.52 -9.89
C LYS A 389 27.45 -14.69 -10.90
N LEU A 390 28.37 -15.29 -11.66
CA LEU A 390 29.16 -14.58 -12.68
C LEU A 390 28.33 -13.96 -13.82
N LYS A 391 27.24 -14.62 -14.23
CA LYS A 391 26.35 -14.10 -15.30
C LYS A 391 25.41 -13.01 -14.80
N GLU A 392 24.99 -13.08 -13.54
CA GLU A 392 24.19 -12.03 -12.90
C GLU A 392 25.05 -10.86 -12.43
N ASP A 393 26.25 -11.08 -11.90
CA ASP A 393 27.22 -10.04 -11.52
C ASP A 393 27.64 -9.19 -12.72
N GLN A 394 27.74 -9.79 -13.91
CA GLN A 394 28.06 -9.06 -15.13
C GLN A 394 26.87 -8.23 -15.64
N LYS A 395 25.64 -8.75 -15.53
CA LYS A 395 24.41 -7.97 -15.79
C LYS A 395 24.16 -6.90 -14.72
N LEU A 396 24.53 -7.17 -13.48
CA LEU A 396 24.43 -6.28 -12.34
C LEU A 396 25.46 -5.17 -12.47
N ALA A 397 26.70 -5.45 -12.87
CA ALA A 397 27.73 -4.46 -13.16
C ALA A 397 27.32 -3.50 -14.29
N ASP A 398 26.75 -4.02 -15.37
CA ASP A 398 26.22 -3.18 -16.47
C ASP A 398 25.03 -2.33 -15.98
N SER A 399 24.14 -2.89 -15.15
CA SER A 399 23.01 -2.15 -14.57
C SER A 399 23.41 -1.15 -13.48
N ILE A 400 24.50 -1.41 -12.75
CA ILE A 400 25.07 -0.52 -11.73
C ILE A 400 25.82 0.61 -12.44
N ALA A 401 26.51 0.38 -13.54
CA ALA A 401 27.10 1.45 -14.34
C ALA A 401 26.01 2.42 -14.83
N ASP A 402 24.92 1.90 -15.39
CA ASP A 402 23.76 2.68 -15.81
C ASP A 402 23.08 3.41 -14.62
N ALA A 403 22.90 2.72 -13.48
CA ALA A 403 22.25 3.28 -12.29
C ALA A 403 23.13 4.26 -11.50
N VAL A 404 24.46 4.15 -11.56
CA VAL A 404 25.41 5.08 -10.96
C VAL A 404 25.50 6.36 -11.78
N GLU A 405 25.40 6.27 -13.11
CA GLU A 405 25.31 7.43 -13.99
C GLU A 405 23.94 8.15 -13.84
N GLU A 406 22.85 7.40 -13.68
CA GLU A 406 21.54 7.95 -13.32
C GLU A 406 21.49 8.48 -11.88
N GLY A 407 22.25 7.85 -10.97
CA GLY A 407 22.35 8.15 -9.55
C GLY A 407 23.17 9.40 -9.24
N ARG A 408 24.28 9.64 -9.95
CA ARG A 408 25.05 10.89 -9.88
C ARG A 408 24.19 12.09 -10.29
N ASN A 409 23.50 11.96 -11.42
CA ASN A 409 22.58 12.98 -11.92
C ASN A 409 21.34 13.19 -11.02
N ARG A 410 20.91 12.17 -10.26
CA ARG A 410 19.83 12.29 -9.25
C ARG A 410 20.32 12.76 -7.88
N LYS A 411 21.56 12.52 -7.46
CA LYS A 411 22.10 12.99 -6.16
C LYS A 411 22.23 14.51 -6.13
N ASP A 412 22.66 15.10 -7.23
CA ASP A 412 22.73 16.56 -7.41
C ASP A 412 21.34 17.20 -7.46
N LYS A 413 20.31 16.44 -7.88
CA LYS A 413 18.90 16.87 -7.92
C LYS A 413 18.11 16.56 -6.64
N LYS A 414 18.44 15.50 -5.89
CA LYS A 414 17.79 15.10 -4.62
C LYS A 414 18.26 15.91 -3.43
N LYS A 415 19.48 16.46 -3.46
CA LYS A 415 19.97 17.33 -2.36
C LYS A 415 19.16 18.63 -2.24
N SER A 416 18.44 19.05 -3.29
CA SER A 416 17.48 20.17 -3.23
C SER A 416 16.02 19.75 -2.97
N LEU A 417 15.67 18.47 -3.11
CA LEU A 417 14.30 17.95 -3.02
C LEU A 417 13.97 17.20 -1.72
N TYR A 418 14.97 16.96 -0.85
CA TYR A 418 14.79 16.23 0.42
C TYR A 418 14.13 17.05 1.55
N LYS A 419 13.66 18.28 1.26
CA LYS A 419 13.08 19.17 2.28
C LYS A 419 11.56 19.02 2.47
N GLU A 420 10.85 18.23 1.68
CA GLU A 420 9.39 18.09 1.88
C GLU A 420 8.85 16.76 1.37
N LYS A 421 8.97 15.69 2.17
CA LYS A 421 8.24 14.43 1.92
C LYS A 421 6.89 14.49 2.62
N ARG A 422 6.01 15.35 2.13
CA ARG A 422 4.56 15.23 2.34
C ARG A 422 4.07 14.32 1.23
N GLU A 423 3.51 13.16 1.56
CA GLU A 423 2.68 12.47 0.57
C GLU A 423 1.68 13.50 0.01
N ILE A 424 1.76 13.74 -1.29
CA ILE A 424 0.87 14.66 -1.97
C ILE A 424 -0.49 13.95 -1.99
N SER A 425 -1.25 14.18 -0.93
CA SER A 425 -2.65 13.80 -0.79
C SER A 425 -3.39 14.17 -2.08
N TRP A 426 -4.41 13.40 -2.45
CA TRP A 426 -5.24 13.64 -3.62
C TRP A 426 -5.70 15.11 -3.71
N THR A 427 -5.88 15.77 -2.56
CA THR A 427 -6.19 17.19 -2.41
C THR A 427 -5.08 18.13 -2.89
N MET A 428 -3.80 17.79 -2.72
CA MET A 428 -2.67 18.57 -3.24
C MET A 428 -2.46 18.36 -4.74
N LYS A 429 -2.78 17.19 -5.29
CA LYS A 429 -2.80 17.01 -6.76
C LYS A 429 -3.90 17.85 -7.40
N ILE A 430 -5.10 17.86 -6.79
CA ILE A 430 -6.18 18.76 -7.18
C ILE A 430 -5.76 20.22 -7.00
N ALA A 431 -5.07 20.58 -5.91
CA ALA A 431 -4.62 21.95 -5.67
C ALA A 431 -3.54 22.40 -6.69
N ILE A 432 -2.60 21.53 -7.07
CA ILE A 432 -1.62 21.83 -8.12
C ILE A 432 -2.33 22.03 -9.46
N ILE A 433 -3.32 21.20 -9.78
CA ILE A 433 -4.16 21.38 -10.99
C ILE A 433 -4.96 22.68 -10.91
N ALA A 434 -5.55 23.00 -9.76
CA ALA A 434 -6.31 24.23 -9.52
C ALA A 434 -5.42 25.47 -9.57
N VAL A 435 -4.16 25.39 -9.15
CA VAL A 435 -3.16 26.46 -9.21
C VAL A 435 -2.66 26.65 -10.65
N ILE A 436 -2.43 25.57 -11.39
CA ILE A 436 -2.15 25.64 -12.83
C ILE A 436 -3.35 26.29 -13.54
N PHE A 437 -4.58 25.94 -13.15
CA PHE A 437 -5.80 26.51 -13.75
C PHE A 437 -6.01 27.98 -13.35
N SER A 438 -5.83 28.35 -12.07
CA SER A 438 -5.97 29.73 -11.59
C SER A 438 -4.81 30.63 -11.99
N GLY A 439 -3.66 30.07 -12.40
CA GLY A 439 -2.53 30.80 -12.93
C GLY A 439 -2.60 30.93 -14.45
N VAL A 440 -2.66 29.80 -15.16
CA VAL A 440 -2.54 29.76 -16.62
C VAL A 440 -3.81 30.26 -17.29
N VAL A 441 -5.01 29.92 -16.81
CA VAL A 441 -6.24 30.37 -17.47
C VAL A 441 -6.43 31.88 -17.31
N PRO A 442 -6.31 32.49 -16.11
CA PRO A 442 -6.35 33.95 -15.97
C PRO A 442 -5.21 34.67 -16.69
N MET A 443 -3.99 34.13 -16.70
CA MET A 443 -2.86 34.72 -17.45
C MET A 443 -3.10 34.73 -18.97
N LEU A 444 -3.69 33.66 -19.51
CA LEU A 444 -4.08 33.59 -20.91
C LEU A 444 -5.25 34.52 -21.23
N TYR A 445 -6.19 34.69 -20.30
CA TYR A 445 -7.28 35.67 -20.40
C TYR A 445 -6.79 37.13 -20.31
N THR A 446 -5.81 37.44 -19.45
CA THR A 446 -5.24 38.80 -19.34
C THR A 446 -4.38 39.16 -20.55
N LEU A 447 -3.64 38.20 -21.11
CA LEU A 447 -2.89 38.38 -22.36
C LEU A 447 -3.82 38.66 -23.55
N GLN A 448 -4.99 38.01 -23.61
CA GLN A 448 -5.99 38.27 -24.65
C GLN A 448 -6.69 39.63 -24.45
N PHE A 449 -7.02 39.98 -23.22
CA PHE A 449 -7.58 41.30 -22.89
C PHE A 449 -6.61 42.43 -23.26
N ALA A 450 -5.31 42.24 -22.99
CA ALA A 450 -4.26 43.16 -23.40
C ALA A 450 -4.12 43.25 -24.93
N ALA A 451 -4.14 42.13 -25.66
CA ALA A 451 -4.05 42.11 -27.13
C ALA A 451 -5.22 42.83 -27.81
N ILE A 452 -6.43 42.75 -27.24
CA ILE A 452 -7.63 43.48 -27.70
C ILE A 452 -7.50 44.99 -27.43
N LEU A 453 -6.95 45.38 -26.27
CA LEU A 453 -6.75 46.79 -25.88
C LEU A 453 -5.71 47.51 -26.74
N TYR A 454 -4.68 46.82 -27.22
CA TYR A 454 -3.60 47.40 -28.03
C TYR A 454 -3.80 47.28 -29.56
N GLY A 455 -5.03 47.03 -30.02
CA GLY A 455 -5.38 47.12 -31.45
C GLY A 455 -4.80 46.02 -32.34
N GLY A 456 -4.37 44.89 -31.77
CA GLY A 456 -3.86 43.76 -32.52
C GLY A 456 -4.98 43.04 -33.29
N SER A 457 -5.04 43.23 -34.60
CA SER A 457 -6.03 42.62 -35.51
C SER A 457 -5.72 41.17 -35.89
N THR A 458 -4.81 40.49 -35.19
CA THR A 458 -4.33 39.15 -35.56
C THR A 458 -4.16 38.21 -34.36
N VAL A 459 -5.25 37.81 -33.71
CA VAL A 459 -5.31 36.50 -33.03
C VAL A 459 -6.70 35.90 -33.21
N SER A 460 -6.99 35.42 -34.43
CA SER A 460 -8.25 34.72 -34.78
C SER A 460 -8.27 33.26 -34.29
N LEU A 461 -7.12 32.71 -33.89
CA LEU A 461 -7.04 31.46 -33.15
C LEU A 461 -7.46 31.70 -31.70
N GLY A 462 -8.71 31.39 -31.37
CA GLY A 462 -9.15 31.36 -29.98
C GLY A 462 -8.21 30.48 -29.13
N MET A 463 -8.01 30.84 -27.87
CA MET A 463 -7.07 30.21 -26.93
C MET A 463 -7.23 28.68 -26.77
N GLY A 464 -8.31 28.09 -27.29
CA GLY A 464 -8.47 26.64 -27.34
C GLY A 464 -7.38 25.91 -28.11
N PHE A 465 -6.89 26.45 -29.23
CA PHE A 465 -5.82 25.82 -30.00
C PHE A 465 -4.51 25.66 -29.20
N PRO A 466 -3.89 26.73 -28.66
CA PRO A 466 -2.64 26.60 -27.90
C PRO A 466 -2.82 25.72 -26.65
N ILE A 467 -3.99 25.75 -26.01
CA ILE A 467 -4.31 24.87 -24.89
C ILE A 467 -4.32 23.39 -25.31
N CYS A 468 -4.99 23.04 -26.42
CA CYS A 468 -5.04 21.64 -26.87
C CYS A 468 -3.66 21.14 -27.30
N VAL A 469 -2.86 21.99 -27.96
CA VAL A 469 -1.47 21.66 -28.34
C VAL A 469 -0.59 21.43 -27.12
N THR A 470 -0.68 22.29 -26.09
CA THR A 470 0.09 22.09 -24.85
C THR A 470 -0.32 20.82 -24.12
N CYS A 471 -1.63 20.53 -24.06
CA CYS A 471 -2.12 19.28 -23.48
C CYS A 471 -1.62 18.06 -24.26
N PHE A 472 -1.66 18.10 -25.60
CA PHE A 472 -1.15 17.04 -26.46
C PHE A 472 0.35 16.82 -26.24
N ALA A 473 1.15 17.89 -26.27
CA ALA A 473 2.59 17.83 -26.05
C ALA A 473 2.94 17.24 -24.67
N ALA A 474 2.24 17.68 -23.62
CA ALA A 474 2.39 17.12 -22.27
C ALA A 474 2.03 15.62 -22.22
N GLY A 475 0.93 15.22 -22.87
CA GLY A 475 0.54 13.82 -22.97
C GLY A 475 1.57 12.95 -23.70
N VAL A 476 2.15 13.46 -24.79
CA VAL A 476 3.23 12.77 -25.53
C VAL A 476 4.46 12.60 -24.65
N ILE A 477 4.92 13.67 -23.98
CA ILE A 477 6.08 13.63 -23.07
C ILE A 477 5.85 12.59 -21.97
N LEU A 478 4.68 12.59 -21.33
CA LEU A 478 4.33 11.62 -20.29
C LEU A 478 4.33 10.18 -20.82
N THR A 479 3.83 9.96 -22.03
CA THR A 479 3.76 8.61 -22.61
C THR A 479 5.14 8.09 -22.99
N VAL A 480 5.97 8.92 -23.63
CA VAL A 480 7.33 8.56 -24.06
C VAL A 480 8.22 8.31 -22.85
N THR A 481 8.23 9.21 -21.87
CA THR A 481 9.08 9.09 -20.66
C THR A 481 8.76 7.84 -19.82
N ASN A 482 7.54 7.32 -19.90
CA ASN A 482 7.10 6.16 -19.13
C ASN A 482 6.89 4.89 -20.00
N HIS A 483 7.32 4.91 -21.26
CA HIS A 483 7.14 3.81 -22.19
C HIS A 483 7.84 2.51 -21.71
N LYS A 484 9.05 2.61 -21.14
CA LYS A 484 9.79 1.47 -20.59
C LYS A 484 9.03 0.82 -19.42
N ILE A 485 8.45 1.63 -18.53
CA ILE A 485 7.64 1.17 -17.40
C ILE A 485 6.38 0.47 -17.94
N PHE A 486 5.69 1.08 -18.89
CA PHE A 486 4.52 0.50 -19.54
C PHE A 486 4.82 -0.86 -20.17
N LYS A 487 5.90 -0.95 -20.96
CA LYS A 487 6.32 -2.20 -21.62
C LYS A 487 6.59 -3.32 -20.60
N ASN A 488 7.24 -2.98 -19.48
CA ASN A 488 7.55 -3.93 -18.42
C ASN A 488 6.29 -4.43 -17.69
N VAL A 489 5.29 -3.55 -17.47
CA VAL A 489 4.06 -3.91 -16.74
C VAL A 489 3.05 -4.63 -17.65
N SER A 490 2.87 -4.16 -18.88
CA SER A 490 1.83 -4.64 -19.80
C SER A 490 2.31 -5.78 -20.71
N GLY A 491 3.61 -5.88 -20.97
CA GLY A 491 4.19 -6.76 -22.00
C GLY A 491 3.88 -6.33 -23.44
N LYS A 492 3.18 -5.22 -23.64
CA LYS A 492 2.78 -4.68 -24.96
C LYS A 492 3.68 -3.53 -25.40
N ASN A 493 3.76 -3.33 -26.72
CA ASN A 493 4.49 -2.20 -27.32
C ASN A 493 3.63 -0.94 -27.50
N ILE A 494 2.31 -1.04 -27.45
CA ILE A 494 1.38 0.08 -27.69
C ILE A 494 0.63 0.36 -26.39
N SER A 495 0.75 1.58 -25.88
CA SER A 495 0.07 2.03 -24.66
C SER A 495 -1.41 2.31 -24.89
N GLY A 496 -2.25 1.97 -23.90
CA GLY A 496 -3.69 2.15 -23.97
C GLY A 496 -4.14 3.60 -24.18
N ASN A 497 -3.28 4.56 -23.83
CA ASN A 497 -3.54 6.00 -23.96
C ASN A 497 -3.22 6.60 -25.34
N ILE A 498 -2.68 5.83 -26.30
CA ILE A 498 -2.38 6.33 -27.66
C ILE A 498 -3.65 6.82 -28.36
N GLY A 499 -4.80 6.18 -28.11
CA GLY A 499 -6.08 6.66 -28.64
C GLY A 499 -6.41 8.08 -28.17
N SER A 500 -6.20 8.38 -26.88
CA SER A 500 -6.41 9.72 -26.34
C SER A 500 -5.44 10.74 -26.93
N LEU A 501 -4.18 10.37 -27.17
CA LEU A 501 -3.22 11.26 -27.84
C LEU A 501 -3.64 11.58 -29.28
N ALA A 502 -4.08 10.56 -30.04
CA ALA A 502 -4.57 10.75 -31.40
C ALA A 502 -5.81 11.65 -31.43
N ALA A 503 -6.75 11.47 -30.49
CA ALA A 503 -7.93 12.31 -30.40
C ALA A 503 -7.61 13.76 -30.03
N MET A 504 -6.66 14.00 -29.11
CA MET A 504 -6.20 15.35 -28.76
C MET A 504 -5.49 16.04 -29.94
N LEU A 505 -4.76 15.28 -30.77
CA LEU A 505 -4.17 15.81 -32.00
C LEU A 505 -5.28 16.22 -33.00
N ILE A 506 -6.31 15.41 -33.17
CA ILE A 506 -7.48 15.75 -34.00
C ILE A 506 -8.16 17.01 -33.45
N ALA A 507 -8.34 17.12 -32.13
CA ALA A 507 -8.91 18.30 -31.48
C ALA A 507 -8.10 19.58 -31.78
N ALA A 508 -6.77 19.51 -31.68
CA ALA A 508 -5.88 20.61 -32.03
C ALA A 508 -5.98 20.98 -33.52
N VAL A 509 -6.05 20.00 -34.42
CA VAL A 509 -6.22 20.24 -35.87
C VAL A 509 -7.56 20.92 -36.17
N VAL A 510 -8.65 20.48 -35.56
CA VAL A 510 -9.98 21.10 -35.74
C VAL A 510 -9.99 22.54 -35.22
N LEU A 511 -9.35 22.82 -34.09
CA LEU A 511 -9.22 24.18 -33.55
C LEU A 511 -8.30 25.08 -34.39
N TRP A 512 -7.29 24.51 -35.06
CA TRP A 512 -6.43 25.22 -36.00
C TRP A 512 -7.17 25.65 -37.27
N PHE A 513 -7.84 24.69 -37.92
CA PHE A 513 -8.60 24.96 -39.15
C PHE A 513 -9.84 25.82 -38.91
N ASN A 514 -10.35 25.81 -37.68
CA ASN A 514 -11.45 26.66 -37.22
C ASN A 514 -12.67 26.65 -38.15
N PRO A 515 -13.23 25.45 -38.48
CA PRO A 515 -14.31 25.33 -39.46
C PRO A 515 -15.57 26.09 -39.04
N VAL A 516 -16.32 26.59 -40.01
CA VAL A 516 -17.55 27.36 -39.77
C VAL A 516 -18.67 26.47 -39.20
N SER A 517 -18.71 25.19 -39.57
CA SER A 517 -19.74 24.25 -39.11
C SER A 517 -19.39 23.63 -37.75
N ASP A 518 -20.34 23.68 -36.82
CA ASP A 518 -20.18 23.12 -35.47
C ASP A 518 -20.05 21.59 -35.46
N ILE A 519 -20.49 20.92 -36.54
CA ILE A 519 -20.48 19.45 -36.64
C ILE A 519 -19.07 18.85 -36.50
N TYR A 520 -18.04 19.56 -36.97
CA TYR A 520 -16.65 19.11 -36.88
C TYR A 520 -16.14 19.12 -35.44
N TYR A 521 -16.57 20.11 -34.63
CA TYR A 521 -16.22 20.17 -33.21
C TYR A 521 -16.93 19.06 -32.43
N TYR A 522 -18.21 18.83 -32.69
CA TYR A 522 -18.96 17.75 -32.04
C TYR A 522 -18.40 16.37 -32.41
N ALA A 523 -18.04 16.16 -33.68
CA ALA A 523 -17.39 14.92 -34.11
C ALA A 523 -16.05 14.70 -33.39
N ALA A 524 -15.22 15.75 -33.27
CA ALA A 524 -13.95 15.67 -32.54
C ALA A 524 -14.15 15.36 -31.05
N VAL A 525 -15.13 16.00 -30.40
CA VAL A 525 -15.50 15.71 -29.00
C VAL A 525 -15.92 14.25 -28.84
N ILE A 526 -16.75 13.71 -29.73
CA ILE A 526 -17.21 12.31 -29.66
C ILE A 526 -16.02 11.35 -29.79
N VAL A 527 -15.12 11.58 -30.75
CA VAL A 527 -13.90 10.77 -30.92
C VAL A 527 -13.05 10.81 -29.66
N GLU A 528 -12.90 11.99 -29.05
CA GLU A 528 -12.14 12.17 -27.82
C GLU A 528 -12.78 11.48 -26.60
N LEU A 529 -14.09 11.57 -26.45
CA LEU A 529 -14.82 10.86 -25.40
C LEU A 529 -14.72 9.34 -25.54
N ILE A 530 -14.81 8.80 -26.77
CA ILE A 530 -14.61 7.36 -27.03
C ILE A 530 -13.18 6.96 -26.65
N ALA A 531 -12.18 7.76 -27.02
CA ALA A 531 -10.79 7.51 -26.66
C ALA A 531 -10.56 7.57 -25.15
N ILE A 532 -11.18 8.52 -24.44
CA ILE A 532 -11.15 8.62 -22.98
C ILE A 532 -11.76 7.37 -22.35
N ILE A 533 -12.93 6.90 -22.83
CA ILE A 533 -13.58 5.68 -22.30
C ILE A 533 -12.66 4.47 -22.45
N TYR A 534 -11.97 4.33 -23.60
CA TYR A 534 -10.99 3.26 -23.80
C TYR A 534 -9.82 3.36 -22.82
N THR A 535 -9.23 4.55 -22.66
CA THR A 535 -8.13 4.78 -21.71
C THR A 535 -8.57 4.55 -20.25
N VAL A 536 -9.78 4.95 -19.87
CA VAL A 536 -10.37 4.69 -18.55
C VAL A 536 -10.60 3.19 -18.33
N THR A 537 -11.04 2.46 -19.35
CA THR A 537 -11.21 1.00 -19.26
C THR A 537 -9.87 0.32 -18.96
N ASP A 538 -8.79 0.74 -19.63
CA ASP A 538 -7.45 0.20 -19.41
C ASP A 538 -6.88 0.65 -18.06
N LEU A 539 -7.12 1.90 -17.65
CA LEU A 539 -6.80 2.41 -16.32
C LEU A 539 -7.45 1.56 -15.22
N ILE A 540 -8.74 1.19 -15.36
CA ILE A 540 -9.43 0.34 -14.37
C ILE A 540 -8.81 -1.07 -14.36
N ARG A 541 -8.39 -1.61 -15.51
CA ARG A 541 -7.68 -2.90 -15.55
C ARG A 541 -6.36 -2.83 -14.80
N TYR A 542 -5.56 -1.77 -15.02
CA TYR A 542 -4.32 -1.56 -14.28
C TYR A 542 -4.57 -1.31 -12.79
N TYR A 543 -5.59 -0.53 -12.43
CA TYR A 543 -5.99 -0.39 -11.04
C TYR A 543 -6.33 -1.74 -10.40
N ASN A 544 -7.07 -2.61 -11.10
CA ASN A 544 -7.37 -3.96 -10.61
C ASN A 544 -6.11 -4.82 -10.50
N MET A 545 -5.14 -4.66 -11.40
CA MET A 545 -3.83 -5.29 -11.25
C MET A 545 -3.09 -4.77 -10.01
N LEU A 546 -3.14 -3.46 -9.73
CA LEU A 546 -2.52 -2.86 -8.54
C LEU A 546 -3.18 -3.32 -7.24
N ALA A 547 -4.52 -3.36 -7.26
CA ALA A 547 -5.32 -3.82 -6.14
C ALA A 547 -5.13 -5.32 -5.86
N THR A 548 -4.54 -6.07 -6.78
CA THR A 548 -4.28 -7.50 -6.60
C THR A 548 -2.79 -7.79 -6.62
N ARG A 549 -2.39 -8.95 -6.10
CA ARG A 549 -0.98 -9.32 -5.94
C ARG A 549 -0.68 -10.50 -6.84
N LYS A 550 0.38 -10.41 -7.65
CA LYS A 550 0.89 -11.57 -8.38
C LYS A 550 1.49 -12.55 -7.37
N LEU A 551 1.07 -13.81 -7.39
CA LEU A 551 1.68 -14.80 -6.51
C LEU A 551 3.08 -15.15 -7.02
N PRO A 552 4.12 -15.17 -6.15
CA PRO A 552 5.50 -15.47 -6.54
C PRO A 552 5.72 -16.83 -7.23
N GLN A 553 4.71 -17.71 -7.18
CA GLN A 553 4.83 -19.12 -7.53
C GLN A 553 4.30 -19.46 -8.93
N PHE A 554 3.57 -18.56 -9.60
CA PHE A 554 3.25 -18.75 -11.03
C PHE A 554 4.50 -18.74 -11.91
N ASP A 555 5.58 -18.11 -11.45
CA ASP A 555 6.85 -18.09 -12.18
C ASP A 555 7.72 -19.34 -11.85
N ASN A 556 7.54 -20.00 -10.68
CA ASN A 556 8.43 -21.05 -10.17
C ASN A 556 7.79 -22.44 -9.93
N TYR A 557 6.46 -22.58 -9.92
CA TYR A 557 5.77 -23.83 -9.58
C TYR A 557 4.59 -24.09 -10.54
N ARG A 558 4.80 -24.93 -11.56
CA ARG A 558 3.78 -25.29 -12.58
C ARG A 558 2.95 -26.50 -12.13
N GLY A 559 2.25 -26.36 -11.01
CA GLY A 559 1.75 -27.50 -10.22
C GLY A 559 0.24 -27.74 -10.17
N GLY A 560 -0.62 -27.03 -10.89
CA GLY A 560 -2.01 -27.46 -10.99
C GLY A 560 -3.00 -26.48 -11.61
N ASP A 561 -4.25 -26.95 -11.70
CA ASP A 561 -5.32 -26.42 -12.53
C ASP A 561 -5.68 -24.97 -12.21
N ASP A 562 -5.55 -24.09 -13.21
CA ASP A 562 -5.85 -22.66 -13.11
C ASP A 562 -7.36 -22.36 -13.05
N ASN A 563 -8.22 -23.38 -13.17
CA ASN A 563 -9.68 -23.27 -13.20
C ASN A 563 -10.40 -23.78 -11.93
N ALA A 564 -9.66 -24.11 -10.87
CA ALA A 564 -10.24 -24.67 -9.62
C ALA A 564 -10.71 -23.60 -8.62
#